data_AF-A0A348AF56-F1
#
_entry.id   AF-A0A348AF56-F1
#
_cell.length_a   1.000
_cell.length_b   1.000
_cell.length_c   1.000
_cell.angle_alpha   90.00
_cell.angle_beta   90.00
_cell.angle_gamma   90.00
#
_symmetry.space_group_name_H-M   'P 1'
#
loop_
_entity.id
_entity.type
_entity.pdbx_description
1 polymer ?
#
loop_
_entity_poly.entity_id
_entity_poly.type
_entity_poly.pdbx_seq_one_letter_code
_entity_poly.pdbx_strand_id
1 'polypeptide(L)'
;MSFCGLTEQMTPKERIKAFKEGKPYDRIPCSLNVGAHAARVIGIKVSEYHQSADRLVEAQVAAYKKYGTESVGLHPNIIAAIGAKVIYPEQSTPYVAKQCCWGLRQMWLKM
;
A
#
# COMPACT_ATOMS: atom_id res chain seq x y z
N MET A 1 -2.35 -19.17 -21.58
CA MET A 1 -1.12 -18.36 -21.60
C MET A 1 -0.32 -18.72 -20.37
N SER A 2 0.61 -19.67 -20.54
CA SER A 2 1.44 -20.23 -19.47
C SER A 2 2.57 -19.25 -19.20
N PHE A 3 2.55 -18.60 -18.04
CA PHE A 3 3.66 -17.76 -17.61
C PHE A 3 4.89 -18.67 -17.36
N CYS A 4 6.06 -18.19 -17.75
CA CYS A 4 7.32 -18.93 -17.77
C CYS A 4 7.66 -19.60 -16.41
N GLY A 5 7.60 -20.93 -16.37
CA GLY A 5 8.72 -21.78 -15.93
C GLY A 5 9.11 -21.91 -14.45
N LEU A 6 8.45 -21.26 -13.49
CA LEU A 6 8.69 -21.53 -12.06
C LEU A 6 7.46 -22.19 -11.45
N THR A 7 7.52 -23.51 -11.25
CA THR A 7 6.56 -24.19 -10.39
C THR A 7 6.71 -23.59 -8.99
N GLU A 8 5.72 -22.83 -8.52
CA GLU A 8 5.64 -22.48 -7.10
C GLU A 8 5.43 -23.79 -6.32
N GLN A 9 6.50 -24.26 -5.68
CA GLN A 9 6.46 -25.44 -4.83
C GLN A 9 6.19 -25.06 -3.38
N MET A 10 6.44 -23.80 -3.01
CA MET A 10 6.23 -23.26 -1.67
C MET A 10 5.17 -22.16 -1.71
N THR A 11 4.35 -22.10 -0.67
CA THR A 11 3.50 -20.93 -0.43
C THR A 11 4.34 -19.73 0.01
N PRO A 12 3.85 -18.49 -0.15
CA PRO A 12 4.54 -17.31 0.35
C PRO A 12 4.98 -17.36 1.82
N LYS A 13 4.12 -17.96 2.66
CA LYS A 13 4.42 -18.12 4.10
C LYS A 13 5.57 -19.09 4.34
N GLU A 14 5.58 -20.22 3.64
CA GLU A 14 6.66 -21.21 3.74
C GLU A 14 7.97 -20.64 3.23
N ARG A 15 7.92 -19.87 2.13
CA ARG A 15 9.09 -19.23 1.53
C ARG A 15 9.71 -18.19 2.46
N ILE A 16 8.91 -17.29 3.03
CA ILE A 16 9.39 -16.32 4.04
C ILE A 16 10.00 -17.05 5.24
N LYS A 17 9.40 -18.16 5.69
CA LYS A 17 9.91 -18.94 6.81
C LYS A 17 11.27 -19.58 6.48
N ALA A 18 11.40 -20.25 5.35
CA ALA A 18 12.65 -20.86 4.91
C ALA A 18 13.76 -19.81 4.73
N PHE A 19 13.42 -18.66 4.14
CA PHE A 19 14.34 -17.53 3.99
C PHE A 19 14.87 -17.03 5.35
N LYS A 20 14.00 -16.87 6.35
CA LYS A 20 14.39 -16.45 7.71
C LYS A 20 15.26 -17.48 8.43
N GLU A 21 15.04 -18.76 8.17
CA GLU A 21 15.77 -19.88 8.78
C GLU A 21 17.07 -20.22 8.03
N GLY A 22 17.39 -19.52 6.92
CA GLY A 22 18.55 -19.82 6.08
C GLY A 22 18.46 -21.16 5.33
N LYS A 23 17.24 -21.68 5.16
CA LYS A 23 16.98 -22.94 4.44
C LYS A 23 16.81 -22.70 2.93
N PRO A 24 16.97 -23.73 2.09
CA PRO A 24 16.65 -23.63 0.67
C PRO A 24 15.21 -23.17 0.43
N TYR A 25 15.01 -22.29 -0.56
CA TYR A 25 13.71 -21.76 -0.97
C TYR A 25 13.61 -21.76 -2.50
N ASP A 26 12.39 -21.81 -3.03
CA ASP A 26 12.09 -21.97 -4.46
C ASP A 26 12.38 -20.71 -5.30
N ARG A 27 12.19 -19.51 -4.74
CA ARG A 27 12.57 -18.22 -5.35
C ARG A 27 12.84 -17.16 -4.29
N ILE A 28 13.52 -16.08 -4.68
CA ILE A 28 13.76 -14.93 -3.79
C ILE A 28 12.40 -14.33 -3.35
N PRO A 29 12.10 -14.25 -2.05
CA PRO A 29 10.88 -13.62 -1.57
C PRO A 29 10.85 -12.13 -1.96
N CYS A 30 9.76 -11.68 -2.59
CA CYS A 30 9.56 -10.27 -2.97
C CYS A 30 8.22 -9.71 -2.47
N SER A 31 8.29 -8.75 -1.55
CA SER A 31 7.12 -8.00 -1.07
C SER A 31 7.06 -6.64 -1.76
N LEU A 32 6.18 -6.50 -2.74
CA LEU A 32 5.97 -5.23 -3.45
C LEU A 32 5.09 -4.30 -2.62
N ASN A 33 5.50 -3.02 -2.51
CA ASN A 33 4.59 -1.97 -2.07
C ASN A 33 3.82 -1.43 -3.29
N VAL A 34 2.60 -1.92 -3.47
CA VAL A 34 1.75 -1.56 -4.61
C VAL A 34 1.17 -0.13 -4.45
N GLY A 35 1.03 0.37 -3.23
CA GLY A 35 0.50 1.70 -2.95
C GLY A 35 -0.86 1.97 -3.64
N ALA A 36 -1.06 3.21 -4.10
CA ALA A 36 -2.28 3.64 -4.80
C ALA A 36 -2.48 2.96 -6.17
N HIS A 37 -1.49 2.22 -6.69
CA HIS A 37 -1.67 1.43 -7.91
C HIS A 37 -2.68 0.30 -7.71
N ALA A 38 -2.89 -0.18 -6.47
CA ALA A 38 -3.87 -1.22 -6.18
C ALA A 38 -5.30 -0.83 -6.58
N ALA A 39 -5.65 0.46 -6.51
CA ALA A 39 -6.93 0.99 -6.98
C ALA A 39 -7.18 0.68 -8.47
N ARG A 40 -6.12 0.76 -9.29
CA ARG A 40 -6.17 0.48 -10.73
C ARG A 40 -6.32 -1.02 -11.03
N VAL A 41 -5.90 -1.89 -10.11
CA VAL A 41 -6.04 -3.34 -10.27
C VAL A 41 -7.51 -3.76 -10.27
N ILE A 42 -8.36 -3.09 -9.48
CA ILE A 42 -9.80 -3.35 -9.39
C ILE A 42 -10.66 -2.30 -10.14
N GLY A 43 -10.04 -1.33 -10.79
CA GLY A 43 -10.72 -0.34 -11.63
C GLY A 43 -11.47 0.77 -10.87
N ILE A 44 -11.09 1.06 -9.62
CA ILE A 44 -11.72 2.12 -8.82
C ILE A 44 -10.90 3.42 -8.85
N LYS A 45 -11.51 4.52 -8.36
CA LYS A 45 -10.79 5.79 -8.17
C LYS A 45 -9.77 5.67 -7.04
N VAL A 46 -8.66 6.40 -7.14
CA VAL A 46 -7.65 6.47 -6.07
C VAL A 46 -8.24 7.11 -4.81
N SER A 47 -9.16 8.07 -4.96
CA SER A 47 -9.90 8.65 -3.84
C SER A 47 -10.72 7.61 -3.07
N GLU A 48 -11.46 6.74 -3.78
CA GLU A 48 -12.28 5.67 -3.19
C GLU A 48 -11.42 4.66 -2.43
N TYR A 49 -10.25 4.33 -2.99
CA TYR A 49 -9.26 3.47 -2.34
C TYR A 49 -8.77 4.04 -1.00
N HIS A 50 -8.59 5.35 -0.89
CA HIS A 50 -8.09 5.98 0.34
C HIS A 50 -9.18 6.33 1.36
N GLN A 51 -10.45 6.43 0.94
CA GLN A 51 -11.56 6.84 1.79
C GLN A 51 -12.39 5.68 2.35
N SER A 52 -12.20 4.45 1.85
CA SER A 52 -12.91 3.25 2.31
C SER A 52 -11.94 2.14 2.70
N ALA A 53 -12.07 1.63 3.92
CA ALA A 53 -11.28 0.49 4.40
C ALA A 53 -11.57 -0.77 3.58
N ASP A 54 -12.83 -1.02 3.22
CA ASP A 54 -13.23 -2.20 2.44
C ASP A 54 -12.60 -2.17 1.05
N ARG A 55 -12.67 -1.02 0.36
CA ARG A 55 -12.05 -0.84 -0.97
C ARG A 55 -10.54 -0.96 -0.91
N LEU A 56 -9.91 -0.47 0.16
CA LEU A 56 -8.48 -0.60 0.38
C LEU A 56 -8.07 -2.07 0.49
N VAL A 57 -8.79 -2.85 1.32
CA VAL A 57 -8.51 -4.28 1.51
C VAL A 57 -8.76 -5.06 0.23
N GLU A 58 -9.90 -4.82 -0.44
CA GLU A 58 -10.25 -5.45 -1.71
C GLU A 58 -9.16 -5.24 -2.77
N ALA A 59 -8.73 -3.99 -2.96
CA ALA A 59 -7.70 -3.63 -3.94
C ALA A 59 -6.36 -4.31 -3.64
N GLN A 60 -5.95 -4.35 -2.37
CA GLN A 60 -4.69 -4.95 -1.96
C GLN A 60 -4.70 -6.48 -2.06
N VAL A 61 -5.82 -7.13 -1.76
CA VAL A 61 -6.00 -8.57 -1.97
C VAL A 61 -6.00 -8.92 -3.46
N ALA A 62 -6.62 -8.09 -4.30
CA ALA A 62 -6.59 -8.27 -5.75
C ALA A 62 -5.16 -8.11 -6.31
N ALA A 63 -4.41 -7.12 -5.82
CA ALA A 63 -3.01 -6.93 -6.18
C ALA A 63 -2.13 -8.11 -5.75
N TYR A 64 -2.31 -8.63 -4.54
CA TYR A 64 -1.64 -9.85 -4.07
C TYR A 64 -1.85 -11.04 -5.00
N LYS A 65 -3.11 -11.30 -5.39
CA LYS A 65 -3.46 -12.40 -6.30
C LYS A 65 -2.88 -12.19 -7.70
N LYS A 66 -2.80 -10.94 -8.17
CA LYS A 66 -2.30 -10.60 -9.50
C LYS A 66 -0.78 -10.68 -9.62
N TYR A 67 -0.05 -10.23 -8.60
CA TYR A 67 1.41 -10.13 -8.64
C TYR A 67 2.12 -11.25 -7.89
N GLY A 68 1.40 -12.04 -7.09
CA GLY A 68 1.98 -13.14 -6.31
C GLY A 68 3.01 -12.66 -5.28
N THR A 69 2.73 -11.54 -4.61
CA THR A 69 3.65 -10.97 -3.60
C THR A 69 3.69 -11.84 -2.35
N GLU A 70 4.77 -11.74 -1.59
CA GLU A 70 4.92 -12.57 -0.38
C GLU A 70 4.05 -12.10 0.78
N SER A 71 3.74 -10.81 0.79
CA SER A 71 2.93 -10.16 1.82
C SER A 71 2.09 -9.04 1.23
N VAL A 72 1.13 -8.58 2.02
CA VAL A 72 0.25 -7.44 1.72
C VAL A 72 0.41 -6.43 2.84
N GLY A 73 0.70 -5.18 2.47
CA GLY A 73 0.81 -4.06 3.40
C GLY A 73 -0.32 -3.06 3.19
N LEU A 74 -0.90 -2.56 4.27
CA LEU A 74 -1.90 -1.49 4.25
C LEU A 74 -1.25 -0.20 4.76
N HIS A 75 -1.48 0.91 4.05
CA HIS A 75 -0.91 2.22 4.39
C HIS A 75 -2.02 3.27 4.44
N PRO A 76 -2.80 3.33 5.54
CA PRO A 76 -3.80 4.39 5.74
C PRO A 76 -3.13 5.74 6.01
N ASN A 77 -3.81 6.83 5.67
CA ASN A 77 -3.28 8.18 5.85
C ASN A 77 -3.48 8.67 7.30
N ILE A 78 -2.43 8.60 8.11
CA ILE A 78 -2.45 9.03 9.52
C ILE A 78 -2.45 10.56 9.70
N ILE A 79 -2.04 11.33 8.69
CA ILE A 79 -1.86 12.79 8.81
C ILE A 79 -3.21 13.49 8.95
N ALA A 80 -4.26 12.95 8.33
CA ALA A 80 -5.63 13.39 8.55
C ALA A 80 -6.08 13.18 10.00
N ALA A 81 -5.70 12.06 10.62
CA ALA A 81 -6.00 11.76 12.03
C ALA A 81 -5.26 12.71 13.00
N ILE A 82 -4.08 13.21 12.60
CA ILE A 82 -3.30 14.20 13.36
C ILE A 82 -3.86 15.63 13.19
N GLY A 83 -4.98 15.81 12.45
CA GLY A 83 -5.68 17.10 12.32
C GLY A 83 -5.19 17.96 11.16
N ALA A 84 -4.41 17.42 10.22
CA ALA A 84 -4.11 18.11 8.98
C ALA A 84 -5.29 18.04 8.00
N LYS A 85 -5.48 19.09 7.20
CA LYS A 85 -6.43 19.06 6.09
C LYS A 85 -5.79 18.34 4.90
N VAL A 86 -6.31 17.18 4.53
CA VAL A 86 -5.86 16.37 3.39
C VAL A 86 -6.88 16.47 2.26
N ILE A 87 -6.40 16.60 1.03
CA ILE A 87 -7.21 16.51 -0.19
C ILE A 87 -6.97 15.13 -0.82
N TYR A 88 -8.05 14.52 -1.29
CA TYR A 88 -8.06 13.21 -1.97
C TYR A 88 -8.51 13.39 -3.43
N PRO A 89 -7.58 13.62 -4.37
CA PRO A 89 -7.93 13.72 -5.80
C PRO A 89 -8.47 12.39 -6.34
N GLU A 90 -9.27 12.44 -7.39
CA GLU A 90 -9.89 11.22 -7.93
C GLU A 90 -8.88 10.17 -8.42
N GLN A 91 -7.79 10.57 -9.06
CA GLN A 91 -6.85 9.67 -9.73
C GLN A 91 -5.38 9.83 -9.30
N SER A 92 -5.14 10.60 -8.23
CA SER A 92 -3.81 10.93 -7.74
C SER A 92 -3.69 10.68 -6.24
N THR A 93 -2.45 10.61 -5.77
CA THR A 93 -2.12 10.40 -4.36
C THR A 93 -2.64 11.57 -3.50
N PRO A 94 -3.16 11.30 -2.29
CA PRO A 94 -3.59 12.34 -1.37
C PRO A 94 -2.45 13.29 -1.00
N TYR A 95 -2.76 14.57 -0.82
CA TYR A 95 -1.78 15.57 -0.40
C TYR A 95 -2.32 16.47 0.71
N VAL A 96 -1.40 17.04 1.50
CA VAL A 96 -1.73 17.91 2.62
C VAL A 96 -2.00 19.32 2.09
N ALA A 97 -3.25 19.78 2.23
CA ALA A 97 -3.63 21.15 1.91
C ALA A 97 -3.34 22.13 3.05
N LYS A 98 -3.44 21.67 4.30
CA LYS A 98 -3.11 22.48 5.48
C LYS A 98 -2.46 21.59 6.55
N GLN A 99 -1.26 21.98 6.97
CA GLN A 99 -0.53 21.30 8.04
C GLN A 99 -1.23 21.53 9.39
N CYS A 100 -1.14 20.56 10.33
CA CYS A 100 -1.79 20.71 11.64
C CYS A 100 -1.18 21.87 12.47
N CYS A 101 0.12 22.14 12.33
CA CYS A 101 0.83 23.20 13.07
C CYS A 101 0.74 24.60 12.44
N TRP A 102 -0.16 24.84 11.48
CA TRP A 102 -0.17 26.09 10.73
C TRP A 102 -0.37 27.34 11.62
N GLY A 103 -1.17 27.23 12.69
CA GLY A 103 -1.38 28.33 13.65
C GLY A 103 -0.13 28.69 14.47
N LEU A 104 0.60 27.68 14.95
CA LEU A 104 1.84 27.87 15.72
C LEU A 104 2.94 28.52 14.87
N ARG A 105 3.03 28.16 13.58
CA ARG A 105 3.99 28.77 12.65
C ARG A 105 3.70 30.26 12.42
N GLN A 106 2.42 30.65 12.31
CA GLN A 106 2.03 32.05 12.14
C GLN A 106 2.29 32.88 13.39
N MET A 107 2.16 32.29 14.59
CA MET A 107 2.56 32.95 15.85
C MET A 107 4.07 33.20 15.90
N TRP A 108 4.89 32.19 15.56
CA TRP A 108 6.35 32.32 15.57
C TRP A 108 6.90 33.32 14.54
N LEU A 109 6.26 33.45 13.36
CA LEU A 109 6.66 34.42 12.34
C LEU A 109 6.26 35.87 12.67
N LYS A 110 5.44 36.07 13.71
CA LYS A 110 4.97 37.37 14.18
C LYS A 110 5.65 37.82 15.48
N MET A 111 6.56 37.01 16.02
CA MET A 111 7.47 37.37 17.12
C MET A 111 8.83 37.76 16.54
#